data_AF-A0A7K1DTH1-F1
#
_entry.id   AF-A0A7K1DTH1-F1
#
_cell.length_a   1.000
_cell.length_b   1.000
_cell.length_c   1.000
_cell.angle_alpha   90.00
_cell.angle_beta   90.00
_cell.angle_gamma   90.00
#
_symmetry.space_group_name_H-M   'P 1'
#
loop_
_entity.id
_entity.type
_entity.pdbx_description
1 polymer ?
#
loop_
_entity_poly.entity_id
_entity_poly.type
_entity_poly.pdbx_seq_one_letter_code
_entity_poly.pdbx_strand_id
1 'polypeptide(L)'
;MLSWKLHGNGKTIAPGEVVSTDERLTWPRTIGMGVQHIAAMFGATFLVPIITGFPPTTTLFFSGVGTLLFILLTQNKLPSYLGSSFAFLAPVAAAKTEGG
;
A
#
# COMPACT_ATOMS: atom_id res chain seq x y z
N MET A 1 -13.58 -16.84 5.87
CA MET A 1 -14.60 -16.61 4.82
C MET A 1 -14.63 -15.11 4.51
N LEU A 2 -14.17 -14.72 3.33
CA LEU A 2 -14.14 -13.32 2.86
C LEU A 2 -15.57 -12.79 2.69
N SER A 3 -16.11 -12.08 3.68
CA SER A 3 -17.46 -11.50 3.60
C SER A 3 -17.40 -10.01 3.24
N TRP A 4 -16.80 -9.67 2.09
CA TRP A 4 -16.98 -8.34 1.49
C TRP A 4 -18.26 -8.34 0.65
N LYS A 5 -19.19 -7.44 0.96
CA LYS A 5 -20.45 -7.32 0.25
C LYS A 5 -20.21 -6.73 -1.14
N LEU A 6 -20.91 -7.20 -2.15
CA LEU A 6 -20.80 -6.62 -3.49
C LEU A 6 -21.52 -5.27 -3.49
N HIS A 7 -20.84 -4.20 -3.87
CA HIS A 7 -21.45 -2.87 -3.98
C HIS A 7 -22.38 -2.84 -5.21
N GLY A 8 -23.70 -2.89 -4.99
CA GLY A 8 -24.70 -2.94 -6.05
C GLY A 8 -24.45 -4.08 -7.06
N ASN A 9 -24.23 -3.72 -8.33
CA ASN A 9 -23.88 -4.67 -9.40
C ASN A 9 -22.35 -4.89 -9.55
N GLY A 10 -21.53 -4.20 -8.75
CA GLY A 10 -20.07 -4.21 -8.77
C GLY A 10 -19.45 -3.66 -10.06
N LYS A 11 -20.23 -3.06 -10.95
CA LYS A 11 -19.82 -2.57 -12.27
C LYS A 11 -19.95 -1.05 -12.45
N THR A 12 -20.97 -0.46 -11.85
CA THR A 12 -21.29 0.97 -11.97
C THR A 12 -21.46 1.55 -10.59
N ILE A 13 -20.83 2.69 -10.34
CA ILE A 13 -21.04 3.51 -9.13
C ILE A 13 -21.94 4.66 -9.58
N ALA A 14 -23.08 4.86 -8.91
CA ALA A 14 -23.94 6.01 -9.23
C ALA A 14 -23.24 7.32 -8.85
N PRO A 15 -23.50 8.45 -9.55
CA PRO A 15 -22.92 9.73 -9.16
C PRO A 15 -23.28 10.08 -7.71
N GLY A 16 -22.28 10.16 -6.83
CA GLY A 16 -22.46 10.41 -5.39
C GLY A 16 -22.41 9.17 -4.49
N GLU A 17 -22.38 7.96 -5.03
CA GLU A 17 -22.13 6.74 -4.23
C GLU A 17 -20.64 6.55 -3.95
N VAL A 18 -20.33 6.09 -2.74
CA VAL A 18 -18.97 5.78 -2.28
C VAL A 18 -18.91 4.31 -1.92
N VAL A 19 -17.90 3.59 -2.43
CA VAL A 19 -17.66 2.20 -2.04
C VAL A 19 -17.07 2.18 -0.62
N SER A 20 -17.79 1.60 0.31
CA SER A 20 -17.38 1.50 1.72
C SER A 20 -16.33 0.39 1.95
N THR A 21 -15.67 0.38 3.11
CA THR A 21 -14.54 -0.53 3.40
C THR A 21 -14.95 -2.01 3.52
N ASP A 22 -16.22 -2.28 3.83
CA ASP A 22 -16.83 -3.61 3.90
C ASP A 22 -17.42 -4.07 2.55
N GLU A 23 -17.36 -3.21 1.54
CA GLU A 23 -17.86 -3.46 0.20
C GLU A 23 -16.73 -3.66 -0.81
N ARG A 24 -17.04 -4.40 -1.87
CA ARG A 24 -16.14 -4.61 -3.01
C ARG A 24 -16.85 -4.41 -4.33
N LEU A 25 -16.08 -4.00 -5.33
CA LEU A 25 -16.47 -4.05 -6.73
C LEU A 25 -16.34 -5.49 -7.27
N THR A 26 -16.73 -5.69 -8.53
CA THR A 26 -16.39 -6.91 -9.28
C THR A 26 -14.89 -7.22 -9.17
N TRP A 27 -14.52 -8.51 -9.07
CA TRP A 27 -13.14 -8.93 -8.90
C TRP A 27 -12.14 -8.29 -9.87
N PRO A 28 -12.42 -8.19 -11.20
CA PRO A 28 -11.51 -7.53 -12.14
C PRO A 28 -11.29 -6.05 -11.84
N ARG A 29 -12.35 -5.33 -11.43
CA ARG A 29 -12.26 -3.91 -11.07
C ARG A 29 -11.54 -3.70 -9.74
N THR A 30 -11.81 -4.56 -8.76
CA THR A 30 -11.12 -4.53 -7.47
C THR A 30 -9.61 -4.72 -7.65
N ILE A 31 -9.20 -5.66 -8.51
CA ILE A 31 -7.80 -5.84 -8.90
C ILE A 31 -7.26 -4.59 -9.61
N GLY A 32 -8.00 -4.04 -10.57
CA GLY A 32 -7.61 -2.81 -11.30
C GLY A 32 -7.38 -1.61 -10.39
N MET A 33 -8.28 -1.36 -9.43
CA MET A 33 -8.14 -0.31 -8.41
C MET A 33 -6.92 -0.56 -7.53
N GLY A 34 -6.66 -1.82 -7.14
CA GLY A 34 -5.46 -2.20 -6.40
C GLY A 34 -4.17 -1.89 -7.17
N VAL A 35 -4.13 -2.20 -8.47
CA VAL A 35 -2.99 -1.88 -9.34
C VAL A 35 -2.78 -0.37 -9.45
N GLN A 36 -3.85 0.41 -9.59
CA GLN A 36 -3.77 1.87 -9.59
C GLN A 36 -3.23 2.41 -8.26
N HIS A 37 -3.66 1.85 -7.13
CA HIS A 37 -3.18 2.22 -5.81
C HIS A 37 -1.69 1.91 -5.64
N ILE A 38 -1.23 0.74 -6.11
CA ILE A 38 0.19 0.37 -6.11
C ILE A 38 0.99 1.37 -6.96
N ALA A 39 0.54 1.69 -8.17
CA ALA A 39 1.20 2.65 -9.04
C ALA A 39 1.30 4.04 -8.39
N ALA A 40 0.26 4.48 -7.68
CA ALA A 40 0.27 5.75 -6.95
C ALA A 40 1.26 5.75 -5.76
N MET A 41 1.33 4.65 -5.00
CA MET A 41 2.26 4.53 -3.86
C MET A 41 3.71 4.22 -4.27
N PHE A 42 3.92 3.76 -5.49
CA PHE A 42 5.24 3.41 -6.03
C PHE A 42 6.22 4.58 -5.97
N GLY A 43 5.77 5.80 -6.29
CA GLY A 43 6.62 6.99 -6.28
C GLY A 43 7.31 7.23 -4.94
N ALA A 44 6.56 7.20 -3.85
CA ALA A 44 7.08 7.35 -2.49
C ALA A 44 8.03 6.20 -2.09
N THR A 45 7.68 4.97 -2.47
CA THR A 45 8.38 3.75 -2.06
C THR A 45 9.76 3.62 -2.72
N PHE A 46 9.93 4.16 -3.92
CA PHE A 46 11.23 4.20 -4.62
C PHE A 46 12.03 5.48 -4.36
N LEU A 47 11.35 6.60 -4.19
CA LEU A 47 12.02 7.89 -4.00
C LEU A 47 12.87 7.92 -2.71
N VAL A 48 12.37 7.37 -1.61
CA VAL A 48 13.09 7.38 -0.33
C VAL A 48 14.39 6.56 -0.37
N PRO A 49 14.41 5.29 -0.83
CA PRO A 49 15.63 4.51 -0.98
C PRO A 49 16.64 5.15 -1.94
N ILE A 50 16.17 5.72 -3.05
CA ILE A 50 17.04 6.39 -4.02
C ILE A 50 17.74 7.59 -3.38
N ILE A 51 17.01 8.43 -2.63
CA ILE A 51 17.58 9.59 -1.93
C ILE A 51 18.54 9.16 -0.82
N THR A 52 18.21 8.09 -0.09
CA THR A 52 19.07 7.58 1.01
C THR A 52 20.20 6.68 0.54
N GLY A 53 20.27 6.31 -0.75
CA GLY A 53 21.30 5.41 -1.31
C GLY A 53 21.12 3.95 -0.91
N PHE A 54 19.94 3.55 -0.42
CA PHE A 54 19.64 2.15 -0.14
C PHE A 54 19.18 1.41 -1.40
N PRO A 55 19.46 0.10 -1.52
CA PRO A 55 18.98 -0.70 -2.64
C PRO A 55 17.43 -0.72 -2.66
N PRO A 56 16.78 -0.18 -3.70
CA PRO A 56 15.33 -0.09 -3.77
C PRO A 56 14.66 -1.47 -3.84
N THR A 57 15.34 -2.46 -4.43
CA THR A 57 14.89 -3.85 -4.52
C THR A 57 14.68 -4.48 -3.14
N THR A 58 15.59 -4.23 -2.21
CA THR A 58 15.52 -4.75 -0.84
C THR A 58 14.41 -4.05 -0.05
N THR A 59 14.24 -2.74 -0.28
CA THR A 59 13.14 -1.97 0.33
C THR A 59 11.78 -2.47 -0.15
N LEU A 60 11.64 -2.72 -1.45
CA LEU A 60 10.42 -3.26 -2.04
C LEU A 60 10.10 -4.66 -1.51
N PHE A 61 11.12 -5.51 -1.38
CA PHE A 61 10.99 -6.86 -0.82
C PHE A 61 10.47 -6.81 0.62
N PHE A 62 11.08 -6.00 1.49
CA PHE A 62 10.63 -5.89 2.89
C PHE A 62 9.29 -5.17 3.05
N SER A 63 8.95 -4.21 2.18
CA SER A 63 7.62 -3.57 2.13
C SER A 63 6.54 -4.59 1.75
N GLY A 64 6.81 -5.45 0.76
CA GLY A 64 5.90 -6.55 0.38
C GLY A 64 5.73 -7.59 1.48
N VAL A 65 6.84 -8.04 2.09
CA VAL A 65 6.82 -8.98 3.23
C VAL A 65 6.08 -8.38 4.43
N GLY A 66 6.32 -7.11 4.74
CA GLY A 66 5.62 -6.39 5.81
C GLY A 66 4.13 -6.30 5.57
N THR A 67 3.71 -6.02 4.33
CA THR A 67 2.29 -5.98 3.94
C THR A 67 1.63 -7.36 4.09
N LEU A 68 2.32 -8.44 3.67
CA LEU A 68 1.82 -9.81 3.85
C LEU A 68 1.69 -10.18 5.33
N LEU A 69 2.68 -9.84 6.15
CA LEU A 69 2.64 -10.04 7.61
C LEU A 69 1.51 -9.23 8.25
N PHE A 70 1.31 -7.99 7.83
CA PHE A 70 0.23 -7.14 8.35
C PHE A 70 -1.15 -7.73 8.04
N ILE A 71 -1.38 -8.19 6.81
CA ILE A 71 -2.63 -8.83 6.42
C ILE A 71 -2.85 -10.14 7.20
N LEU A 72 -1.78 -10.92 7.40
CA LEU A 72 -1.83 -12.16 8.18
C LEU A 72 -2.19 -11.88 9.65
N LEU A 73 -1.53 -10.91 10.28
CA LEU A 73 -1.74 -10.53 11.68
C LEU A 73 -3.09 -9.84 11.93
N THR A 74 -3.53 -8.98 11.00
CA THR A 74 -4.84 -8.32 11.07
C THR A 74 -6.00 -9.21 10.59
N GLN A 75 -5.72 -10.48 10.28
CA GLN A 75 -6.69 -11.46 9.79
C GLN A 75 -7.49 -10.97 8.58
N ASN A 76 -6.84 -10.26 7.66
CA ASN A 76 -7.46 -9.75 6.44
C ASN A 76 -8.67 -8.82 6.67
N LYS A 77 -8.77 -8.19 7.85
CA LYS A 77 -9.83 -7.22 8.18
C LYS A 77 -9.56 -5.82 7.60
N LEU A 78 -8.29 -5.48 7.36
CA LEU A 78 -7.87 -4.18 6.85
C LEU A 78 -6.92 -4.36 5.66
N PRO A 79 -7.38 -4.06 4.43
CA PRO A 79 -6.52 -4.09 3.26
C PRO A 79 -5.65 -2.81 3.24
N SER A 80 -4.55 -2.82 3.98
CA SER A 80 -3.59 -1.71 4.02
C SER A 80 -2.26 -2.13 3.41
N TYR A 81 -1.71 -1.26 2.54
CA TYR A 81 -0.38 -1.42 1.94
C TYR A 81 0.65 -0.62 2.76
N LEU A 82 1.74 -1.26 3.17
CA LEU A 82 2.78 -0.63 3.97
C LEU A 82 3.90 -0.10 3.05
N GLY A 83 3.85 1.19 2.72
CA GLY A 83 4.88 1.89 1.95
C GLY A 83 6.02 2.45 2.81
N SER A 84 7.07 2.95 2.14
CA SER A 84 8.18 3.64 2.82
C SER A 84 7.70 4.97 3.43
N SER A 85 7.90 5.15 4.73
CA SER A 85 7.49 6.37 5.43
C SER A 85 8.56 7.47 5.30
N PHE A 86 8.16 8.62 4.74
CA PHE A 86 9.01 9.82 4.65
C PHE A 86 9.47 10.34 6.03
N ALA A 87 8.82 9.92 7.12
CA ALA A 87 9.25 10.26 8.48
C ALA A 87 10.67 9.76 8.82
N PHE A 88 11.17 8.74 8.10
CA PHE A 88 12.52 8.21 8.33
C PHE A 88 13.62 8.92 7.54
N LEU A 89 13.30 9.87 6.65
CA LEU A 89 14.33 10.63 5.91
C LEU A 89 15.21 11.47 6.84
N ALA A 90 14.60 12.20 7.78
CA ALA A 90 15.35 13.10 8.68
C ALA A 90 16.25 12.34 9.68
N PRO A 91 15.78 11.28 10.39
CA PRO A 91 16.64 10.48 11.26
C PRO A 91 17.78 9.77 10.52
N VAL A 92 17.52 9.24 9.31
CA VAL A 92 18.56 8.56 8.51
C VAL A 92 19.59 9.55 7.99
N ALA A 93 19.17 10.73 7.55
CA ALA A 93 20.10 11.80 7.15
C ALA A 93 20.99 12.24 8.33
N ALA A 94 20.40 12.43 9.51
CA ALA A 94 21.13 12.80 10.73
C ALA A 94 22.14 11.70 11.15
N ALA A 95 21.71 10.44 11.17
CA ALA A 95 22.58 9.31 11.51
C ALA A 95 23.74 9.13 10.51
N LYS A 96 23.53 9.39 9.22
CA LYS A 96 24.59 9.38 8.20
C LYS A 96 25.60 10.52 8.36
N THR A 97 25.18 11.65 8.91
CA THR A 97 26.09 12.76 9.22
C THR A 97 26.83 12.58 10.55
N GLU A 98 26.27 11.79 11.49
CA GLU A 98 26.90 11.51 12.79
C GLU A 98 27.79 10.26 12.77
N GLY A 99 27.48 9.25 11.96
CA GLY A 99 28.30 8.05 11.76
C GLY A 99 29.14 8.15 10.48
N GLY A 100 30.33 8.76 10.60
CA GLY A 100 31.34 8.81 9.54
C GLY A 100 31.93 7.44 9.19
#